data_AF-A0A094HRB8-F1
#
_entry.id   AF-A0A094HRB8-F1
#
_cell.length_a   1.000
_cell.length_b   1.000
_cell.length_c   1.000
_cell.angle_alpha   90.00
_cell.angle_beta   90.00
_cell.angle_gamma   90.00
#
_symmetry.space_group_name_H-M   'P 1'
#
loop_
_entity.id
_entity.type
_entity.pdbx_description
1 polymer ?
#
loop_
_entity_poly.entity_id
_entity_poly.type
_entity_poly.pdbx_seq_one_letter_code
_entity_poly.pdbx_strand_id
1 'polypeptide(L)'
;MSSGATYPMAVRAQCLTLRAIGKPNHEISRLLGPSERQIRLWLQAAKERGYNPQASIVLKDEYLIDKPRSGRPPKVSLEVVQDVLKDRYAREKSAAEIRFDFEVSDTYVQRLYKLNGIYKRKPTRKPGLTKTTTYV
;
A
#
# COMPACT_ATOMS: atom_id res chain seq x y z
N MET A 1 6.18 -0.01 -28.76
CA MET A 1 4.73 -0.13 -28.48
C MET A 1 4.59 -0.52 -27.02
N SER A 2 4.10 0.39 -26.17
CA SER A 2 3.87 0.09 -24.75
C SER A 2 2.67 -0.85 -24.62
N SER A 3 2.96 -2.12 -24.34
CA SER A 3 2.00 -3.21 -24.18
C SER A 3 1.26 -3.09 -22.84
N GLY A 4 0.27 -2.21 -22.78
CA GLY A 4 -0.68 -2.13 -21.66
C GLY A 4 -1.78 -3.20 -21.71
N ALA A 5 -1.56 -4.33 -22.38
CA ALA A 5 -2.57 -5.39 -22.48
C ALA A 5 -2.67 -6.12 -21.12
N THR A 6 -3.75 -5.83 -20.40
CA THR A 6 -4.12 -6.59 -19.21
C THR A 6 -4.63 -7.96 -19.63
N TYR A 7 -3.84 -9.00 -19.39
CA TYR A 7 -4.28 -10.37 -19.62
C TYR A 7 -5.21 -10.85 -18.50
N PRO A 8 -6.33 -11.52 -18.82
CA PRO A 8 -7.25 -12.04 -17.82
C PRO A 8 -6.59 -13.15 -16.99
N MET A 9 -7.10 -13.37 -15.78
CA MET A 9 -6.59 -14.38 -14.86
C MET A 9 -6.51 -15.76 -15.50
N ALA A 10 -7.51 -16.11 -16.32
CA ALA A 10 -7.58 -17.38 -17.03
C ALA A 10 -6.38 -17.61 -17.96
N VAL A 11 -5.92 -16.60 -18.69
CA VAL A 11 -4.75 -16.72 -19.58
C VAL A 11 -3.48 -16.95 -18.77
N ARG A 12 -3.33 -16.27 -17.63
CA ARG A 12 -2.19 -16.48 -16.73
C ARG A 12 -2.19 -17.90 -16.16
N ALA A 13 -3.36 -18.39 -15.75
CA ALA A 13 -3.54 -19.75 -15.28
C ALA A 13 -3.12 -20.76 -16.36
N GLN A 14 -3.60 -20.58 -17.59
CA GLN A 14 -3.23 -21.42 -18.74
C GLN A 14 -1.72 -21.39 -19.02
N CYS A 15 -1.07 -20.22 -18.93
CA CYS A 15 0.39 -20.16 -19.08
C CYS A 15 1.12 -20.98 -18.01
N LEU A 16 0.70 -20.89 -16.75
CA LEU A 16 1.31 -21.65 -15.65
C LEU A 16 1.06 -23.16 -15.79
N THR A 17 -0.15 -23.58 -16.16
CA THR A 17 -0.47 -25.01 -16.35
C THR A 17 0.32 -25.60 -17.51
N LEU A 18 0.37 -24.92 -18.67
CA LEU A 18 1.14 -25.39 -19.81
C LEU A 18 2.64 -25.46 -19.48
N ARG A 19 3.15 -24.52 -18.68
CA ARG A 19 4.52 -24.59 -18.20
C ARG A 19 4.76 -25.76 -17.26
N ALA A 20 3.83 -26.04 -16.35
CA ALA A 20 3.91 -27.17 -15.43
C ALA A 20 3.89 -28.53 -16.16
N ILE A 21 3.15 -28.62 -17.26
CA ILE A 21 3.10 -29.80 -18.16
C ILE A 21 4.38 -29.93 -19.03
N GLY A 22 5.26 -28.91 -19.02
CA GLY A 22 6.57 -28.98 -19.68
C GLY A 22 6.68 -28.26 -21.01
N LYS A 23 5.65 -27.52 -21.45
CA LYS A 23 5.75 -26.72 -22.69
C LYS A 23 6.79 -25.60 -22.57
N PRO A 24 7.52 -25.31 -23.65
CA PRO A 24 8.49 -24.21 -23.66
C PRO A 24 7.78 -22.86 -23.84
N ASN A 25 8.39 -21.78 -23.34
CA ASN A 25 7.77 -20.46 -23.31
C ASN A 25 7.46 -19.89 -24.71
N HIS A 26 8.26 -20.20 -25.73
CA HIS A 26 8.02 -19.74 -27.10
C HIS A 26 6.74 -20.33 -27.69
N GLU A 27 6.44 -21.61 -27.43
CA GLU A 27 5.18 -22.24 -27.84
C GLU A 27 4.00 -21.61 -27.10
N ILE A 28 4.12 -21.44 -25.78
CA ILE A 28 3.06 -20.84 -24.95
C ILE A 28 2.75 -19.41 -25.43
N SER A 29 3.79 -18.64 -25.78
CA SER A 29 3.65 -17.29 -26.32
C SER A 29 2.92 -17.29 -27.66
N ARG A 30 3.26 -18.23 -28.56
CA ARG A 30 2.59 -18.39 -29.85
C ARG A 30 1.12 -18.79 -29.71
N LEU A 31 0.78 -19.61 -28.72
CA LEU A 31 -0.58 -20.12 -28.50
C LEU A 31 -1.50 -19.11 -27.82
N LEU A 32 -1.01 -18.38 -26.81
CA LEU A 32 -1.85 -17.55 -25.94
C LEU A 32 -1.69 -16.05 -26.20
N GLY A 33 -0.57 -15.62 -26.80
CA GLY A 33 -0.27 -14.21 -27.09
C GLY A 33 0.71 -13.48 -26.15
N PRO A 34 0.79 -13.77 -24.82
CA PRO A 34 1.75 -13.12 -23.95
C PRO A 34 3.19 -13.29 -24.42
N SER A 35 4.01 -12.25 -24.29
CA SER A 35 5.44 -12.36 -24.57
C SER A 35 6.12 -13.35 -23.62
N GLU A 36 7.22 -13.98 -24.07
CA GLU A 36 8.00 -14.87 -23.20
C GLU A 36 8.45 -14.21 -21.90
N ARG A 37 8.79 -12.91 -21.95
CA ARG A 37 9.16 -12.11 -20.77
C ARG A 37 8.03 -12.09 -19.76
N GLN A 38 6.80 -11.90 -20.23
CA GLN A 38 5.62 -11.81 -19.36
C GLN A 38 5.27 -13.17 -18.74
N ILE A 39 5.41 -14.25 -19.51
CA ILE A 39 5.27 -15.62 -18.99
C ILE A 39 6.30 -15.88 -17.88
N ARG A 40 7.57 -15.48 -18.08
CA ARG A 40 8.62 -15.60 -17.05
C ARG A 40 8.29 -14.79 -15.79
N LEU A 41 7.78 -13.56 -15.93
CA LEU A 41 7.37 -12.73 -14.80
C LEU A 41 6.24 -13.38 -13.99
N TRP A 42 5.22 -13.92 -14.64
CA TRP A 42 4.14 -14.63 -13.93
C TRP A 42 4.62 -15.90 -13.23
N LEU A 43 5.50 -16.67 -13.87
CA LEU A 43 6.12 -17.85 -13.25
C LEU A 43 6.92 -17.48 -12.00
N GLN A 44 7.71 -16.41 -12.08
CA GLN A 44 8.49 -15.93 -10.95
C GLN A 44 7.57 -15.46 -9.80
N ALA A 45 6.56 -14.64 -10.12
CA ALA A 45 5.60 -14.17 -9.13
C ALA A 45 4.81 -15.31 -8.46
N ALA A 46 4.44 -16.35 -9.22
CA ALA A 46 3.78 -17.53 -8.67
C ALA A 46 4.71 -18.31 -7.72
N LYS A 47 5.98 -18.48 -8.10
CA LYS A 47 6.99 -19.13 -7.24
C LYS A 47 7.26 -18.36 -5.96
N GLU A 48 7.36 -17.04 -6.03
CA GLU A 48 7.52 -16.15 -4.86
C GLU A 48 6.34 -16.28 -3.88
N ARG A 49 5.17 -16.65 -4.38
CA ARG A 49 3.95 -16.91 -3.58
C ARG A 49 3.81 -18.37 -3.14
N GLY A 50 4.81 -19.23 -3.40
CA GLY A 50 4.83 -20.62 -2.96
C GLY A 50 4.26 -21.63 -3.94
N TYR A 51 4.00 -21.26 -5.20
CA TYR A 51 3.61 -22.23 -6.22
C TYR A 51 4.76 -23.20 -6.53
N ASN A 52 4.54 -24.49 -6.30
CA ASN A 52 5.49 -25.56 -6.64
C ASN A 52 4.81 -26.64 -7.52
N PRO A 53 5.04 -26.62 -8.85
CA PRO A 53 4.40 -27.56 -9.77
C PRO A 53 4.86 -29.01 -9.59
N GLN A 54 6.00 -29.26 -8.92
CA GLN A 54 6.49 -30.61 -8.62
C GLN A 54 5.73 -31.25 -7.45
N ALA A 55 5.23 -30.43 -6.51
CA ALA A 55 4.46 -30.91 -5.37
C ALA A 55 2.96 -30.98 -5.70
N SER A 56 2.43 -29.97 -6.38
CA SER A 56 1.05 -29.95 -6.86
C SER A 56 0.90 -29.02 -8.04
N ILE A 57 0.26 -29.51 -9.10
CA ILE A 57 -0.02 -28.74 -10.31
C ILE A 57 -1.18 -27.76 -10.08
N VAL A 58 -2.01 -27.99 -9.05
CA VAL A 58 -3.21 -27.20 -8.77
C VAL A 58 -2.87 -25.74 -8.52
N LEU A 59 -3.49 -24.85 -9.29
CA LEU A 59 -3.36 -23.41 -9.13
C LEU A 59 -4.39 -22.88 -8.13
N LYS A 60 -3.93 -21.95 -7.28
CA LYS A 60 -4.78 -21.12 -6.43
C LYS A 60 -4.81 -19.71 -7.00
N ASP A 61 -5.92 -19.00 -6.78
CA ASP A 61 -6.10 -17.62 -7.24
C ASP A 61 -5.01 -16.69 -6.68
N GLU A 62 -4.56 -16.95 -5.45
CA GLU A 62 -3.49 -16.22 -4.77
C GLU A 62 -2.21 -16.12 -5.60
N TYR A 63 -1.88 -17.14 -6.40
CA TYR A 63 -0.68 -17.16 -7.22
C TYR A 63 -0.77 -16.24 -8.44
N LEU A 64 -1.99 -15.90 -8.86
CA LEU A 64 -2.28 -15.22 -10.13
C LEU A 64 -2.64 -13.73 -9.94
N ILE A 65 -3.13 -13.36 -8.76
CA ILE A 65 -3.55 -12.00 -8.40
C ILE A 65 -2.38 -11.01 -8.56
N ASP A 66 -2.64 -9.83 -9.10
CA ASP A 66 -1.66 -8.75 -9.16
C ASP A 66 -1.40 -8.18 -7.77
N LYS A 67 -0.11 -7.93 -7.45
CA LYS A 67 0.22 -7.22 -6.21
C LYS A 67 -0.42 -5.83 -6.27
N PRO A 68 -0.99 -5.32 -5.15
CA PRO A 68 -1.45 -3.94 -5.10
C PRO A 68 -0.34 -3.00 -5.57
N ARG A 69 -0.67 -2.12 -6.51
CA ARG A 69 0.28 -1.14 -7.03
C ARG A 69 0.67 -0.23 -5.87
N SER A 70 1.93 -0.26 -5.49
CA SER A 70 2.47 0.74 -4.57
C SER A 70 2.43 2.08 -5.31
N GLY A 71 1.51 2.95 -4.90
CA GLY A 71 1.49 4.33 -5.37
C GLY A 71 2.76 5.06 -4.94
N ARG A 72 2.93 6.29 -5.43
CA ARG A 72 3.99 7.18 -4.92
C ARG A 72 3.75 7.39 -3.42
N PRO A 73 4.68 7.02 -2.53
CA PRO A 73 4.52 7.34 -1.12
C PRO A 73 4.41 8.87 -0.99
N PRO A 74 3.45 9.38 -0.20
CA PRO A 74 3.33 10.82 -0.02
C PRO A 74 4.62 11.34 0.61
N LYS A 75 5.10 12.51 0.15
CA LYS A 75 6.20 13.22 0.81
C LYS A 75 5.69 13.65 2.18
N VAL A 76 6.00 12.87 3.20
CA VAL A 76 5.57 13.15 4.57
C VAL A 76 6.81 13.33 5.44
N SER A 77 6.99 14.53 5.99
CA SER A 77 8.00 14.80 7.01
C SER A 77 7.61 14.14 8.32
N LEU A 78 8.51 13.31 8.87
CA LEU A 78 8.25 12.55 10.09
C LEU A 78 7.99 13.45 11.30
N GLU A 79 8.69 14.59 11.39
CA GLU A 79 8.57 15.55 12.48
C GLU A 79 7.17 16.16 12.55
N VAL A 80 6.61 16.58 11.40
CA VAL A 80 5.24 17.12 11.32
C VAL A 80 4.22 16.07 11.73
N VAL A 81 4.43 14.80 11.35
CA VAL A 81 3.53 13.71 11.76
C VAL A 81 3.58 13.49 13.25
N GLN A 82 4.76 13.51 13.87
CA GLN A 82 4.89 13.33 15.31
C GLN A 82 4.14 14.44 16.07
N ASP A 83 4.25 15.69 15.62
CA ASP A 83 3.53 16.79 16.25
C ASP A 83 2.02 16.75 16.00
N VAL A 84 1.58 16.35 14.80
CA VAL A 84 0.16 16.09 14.49
C VAL A 84 -0.40 14.96 15.36
N LEU A 85 0.38 13.91 15.65
CA LEU A 85 -0.03 12.80 16.51
C LEU A 85 -0.05 13.15 18.00
N LYS A 86 0.83 14.07 18.45
CA LYS A 86 0.82 14.59 19.84
C LYS A 86 -0.42 15.44 20.11
N ASP A 87 -0.89 16.18 19.12
CA ASP A 87 -2.04 17.07 19.26
C ASP A 87 -3.33 16.27 19.53
N ARG A 88 -3.85 16.40 20.76
CA ARG A 88 -5.08 15.72 21.17
C ARG A 88 -6.30 16.25 20.41
N TYR A 89 -6.72 15.50 19.39
CA TYR A 89 -7.95 15.74 18.65
C TYR A 89 -7.99 17.09 17.93
N ALA A 90 -6.85 17.60 17.44
CA ALA A 90 -6.77 18.87 16.72
C ALA A 90 -7.26 20.09 17.54
N ARG A 91 -6.87 20.15 18.81
CA ARG A 91 -7.37 21.13 19.81
C ARG A 91 -6.28 21.74 20.68
N GLU A 92 -5.15 21.07 20.88
CA GLU A 92 -4.05 21.58 21.71
C GLU A 92 -3.17 22.55 20.93
N LYS A 93 -2.87 22.21 19.67
CA LYS A 93 -2.30 23.14 18.70
C LYS A 93 -3.29 23.42 17.58
N SER A 94 -3.38 24.67 17.13
CA SER A 94 -4.14 24.95 15.92
C SER A 94 -3.36 24.50 14.68
N ALA A 95 -4.07 24.12 13.60
CA ALA A 95 -3.40 23.77 12.35
C ALA A 95 -2.50 24.90 11.81
N ALA A 96 -2.83 26.16 12.14
CA ALA A 96 -2.05 27.34 11.80
C ALA A 96 -0.72 27.41 12.57
N GLU A 97 -0.69 27.00 13.84
CA GLU A 97 0.54 26.90 14.64
C GLU A 97 1.49 25.85 14.07
N ILE A 98 0.98 24.65 13.75
CA ILE A 98 1.78 23.59 13.13
C ILE A 98 2.30 24.02 11.76
N ARG A 99 1.50 24.78 11.00
CA ARG A 99 1.97 25.40 9.75
C ARG A 99 3.14 26.33 9.99
N PHE A 100 3.07 27.19 10.99
CA PHE A 100 4.13 28.17 11.27
C PHE A 100 5.40 27.47 11.76
N ASP A 101 5.27 26.52 12.68
CA ASP A 101 6.38 25.75 13.26
C ASP A 101 7.21 25.01 12.20
N PHE A 102 6.55 24.47 11.17
CA PHE A 102 7.17 23.63 10.15
C PHE A 102 7.17 24.21 8.73
N GLU A 103 6.75 25.46 8.57
CA GLU A 103 6.61 26.17 7.28
C GLU A 103 5.85 25.37 6.20
N VAL A 104 4.81 24.62 6.62
CA VAL A 104 4.01 23.77 5.73
C VAL A 104 2.65 24.37 5.38
N SER A 105 2.04 23.93 4.29
CA SER A 105 0.68 24.36 3.92
C SER A 105 -0.36 23.86 4.94
N ASP A 106 -1.34 24.70 5.28
CA ASP A 106 -2.51 24.32 6.09
C ASP A 106 -3.23 23.10 5.52
N THR A 107 -3.32 23.02 4.18
CA THR A 107 -3.97 21.90 3.49
C THR A 107 -3.22 20.57 3.70
N TYR A 108 -1.90 20.64 3.85
CA TYR A 108 -1.05 19.49 4.11
C TYR A 108 -1.24 18.99 5.55
N VAL A 109 -1.28 19.89 6.54
CA VAL A 109 -1.59 19.56 7.95
C VAL A 109 -2.99 18.93 8.06
N GLN A 110 -4.00 19.49 7.39
CA GLN A 110 -5.35 18.93 7.36
C GLN A 110 -5.42 17.54 6.70
N ARG A 111 -4.62 17.28 5.66
CA ARG A 111 -4.50 15.94 5.07
C ARG A 111 -3.88 14.96 6.05
N LEU A 112 -2.87 15.36 6.81
CA LEU A 112 -2.24 14.51 7.82
C LEU A 112 -3.20 14.14 8.95
N TYR A 113 -4.02 15.07 9.46
CA TYR A 113 -5.05 14.73 10.44
C TYR A 113 -6.01 13.65 9.90
N LYS A 114 -6.49 13.82 8.65
CA LYS A 114 -7.41 12.85 8.01
C LYS A 114 -6.76 11.49 7.80
N LEU A 115 -5.51 11.45 7.31
CA LEU A 115 -4.76 10.21 7.09
C LEU A 115 -4.54 9.43 8.40
N ASN A 116 -4.35 10.14 9.51
CA ASN A 116 -4.16 9.54 10.83
C ASN A 116 -5.47 9.34 11.62
N GLY A 117 -6.64 9.59 11.01
CA GLY A 117 -7.94 9.40 11.66
C GLY A 117 -8.22 10.37 12.81
N ILE A 118 -7.51 11.51 12.88
CA ILE A 118 -7.70 12.53 13.91
C ILE A 118 -8.78 13.50 13.44
N TYR A 119 -9.78 13.69 14.29
CA TYR A 119 -10.89 14.61 14.06
C TYR A 119 -11.09 15.49 15.28
N LYS A 120 -11.64 16.69 15.08
CA LYS A 120 -12.08 17.56 16.17
C LYS A 120 -13.15 16.85 16.99
N ARG A 121 -12.75 16.30 18.15
CA ARG A 121 -13.66 15.66 19.12
C ARG A 121 -13.65 16.44 20.42
N LYS A 122 -14.70 16.26 21.23
CA LYS A 122 -14.69 16.77 22.60
C LYS A 122 -13.64 15.96 23.38
N PRO A 123 -12.77 16.61 24.16
CA PRO A 123 -11.88 15.88 25.06
C PRO A 123 -12.69 14.95 25.95
N THR A 124 -12.30 13.69 26.04
CA THR A 124 -12.90 12.71 26.95
C THR A 124 -12.54 12.99 28.42
N ARG A 125 -11.51 13.81 28.65
CA ARG A 125 -11.09 14.32 29.97
C ARG A 125 -11.23 15.84 30.00
N LYS A 126 -11.84 16.40 31.04
CA LYS A 126 -11.88 17.85 31.26
C LYS A 126 -10.45 18.39 31.45
N PRO A 127 -9.98 19.33 30.60
CA PRO A 127 -8.74 20.05 30.88
C PRO A 127 -8.94 20.98 32.09
N GLY A 128 -8.02 20.97 33.05
CA GLY A 128 -8.05 21.83 34.25
C GLY A 128 -8.23 21.16 35.62
N LEU A 129 -8.16 19.82 35.74
CA LEU A 129 -8.40 19.12 37.03
C LEU A 129 -7.18 19.03 37.97
N THR A 130 -5.99 19.49 37.55
CA THR A 130 -4.81 19.51 38.43
C THR A 130 -4.82 20.79 39.26
N LYS A 131 -5.00 20.67 40.58
CA LYS A 131 -4.78 21.78 41.51
C LYS A 131 -3.33 22.25 41.38
N THR A 132 -3.11 23.55 41.24
CA THR A 132 -1.79 24.16 41.36
C THR A 132 -1.27 23.86 42.76
N THR A 133 -0.32 22.94 42.90
CA THR A 133 0.42 22.75 44.15
C THR A 133 1.35 23.94 44.33
N THR A 134 0.87 25.00 44.98
CA THR A 134 1.74 26.02 45.57
C THR A 134 2.38 25.41 46.81
N TYR A 135 3.69 25.16 46.76
CA TYR A 135 4.48 24.96 47.97
C TYR A 135 4.60 26.33 48.65
N VAL A 136 4.14 26.41 49.90
CA VAL A 136 4.40 27.52 50.83
C VAL A 136 5.64 27.19 51.62
#